data_AF-A0A2V9M2N1-F1
#
_entry.id   AF-A0A2V9M2N1-F1
#
_cell.length_a   1.000
_cell.length_b   1.000
_cell.length_c   1.000
_cell.angle_alpha   90.00
_cell.angle_beta   90.00
_cell.angle_gamma   90.00
#
_symmetry.space_group_name_H-M   'P 1'
#
loop_
_entity.id
_entity.type
_entity.pdbx_description
1 polymer ?
#
loop_
_entity_poly.entity_id
_entity_poly.type
_entity_poly.pdbx_seq_one_letter_code
_entity_poly.pdbx_strand_id
1 'polypeptide(L)'
;MRTRRTFLRNLVGAGTVAVASFREDGLDRILAAGRATSSHSPEQLARDEDFWFEIQQAFTLDRTLINLNNGGVSPSPRVVQEAMKRYLDLSNEAPVHTMWRLLEPQIESVRRRLATSFGCDPEEMAITRNASEALETCILGLDL
;
A
#
# COMPACT_ATOMS: atom_id res chain seq x y z
N MET A 1 -12.74 -23.44 13.20
CA MET A 1 -11.91 -22.37 13.82
C MET A 1 -10.69 -22.12 12.95
N ARG A 2 -10.58 -20.96 12.30
CA ARG A 2 -9.37 -20.56 11.56
C ARG A 2 -8.29 -20.22 12.59
N THR A 3 -7.17 -20.93 12.60
CA THR A 3 -6.10 -20.68 13.57
C THR A 3 -5.20 -19.55 13.11
N ARG A 4 -4.57 -18.83 14.05
CA ARG A 4 -3.57 -17.77 13.76
C ARG A 4 -2.45 -18.26 12.83
N ARG A 5 -2.12 -19.55 12.90
CA ARG A 5 -1.14 -20.22 12.04
C ARG A 5 -1.63 -20.38 10.58
N THR A 6 -2.92 -20.62 10.38
CA THR A 6 -3.52 -20.68 9.04
C THR A 6 -3.61 -19.28 8.40
N PHE A 7 -3.88 -18.25 9.21
CA PHE A 7 -3.88 -16.85 8.77
C PHE A 7 -2.49 -16.39 8.32
N LEU A 8 -1.45 -16.66 9.13
CA LEU A 8 -0.07 -16.32 8.79
C LEU A 8 0.46 -17.10 7.58
N ARG A 9 0.06 -18.37 7.41
CA ARG A 9 0.45 -19.18 6.24
C ARG A 9 -0.15 -18.66 4.94
N ASN A 10 -1.34 -18.06 4.98
CA ASN A 10 -1.92 -17.39 3.81
C ASN A 10 -1.31 -16.00 3.56
N LEU A 11 -0.63 -15.42 4.56
CA LEU A 11 0.07 -14.14 4.47
C LEU A 11 1.47 -14.26 3.85
N VAL A 12 2.06 -15.47 3.82
CA VAL A 12 3.34 -15.75 3.15
C VAL A 12 3.25 -15.59 1.61
N GLY A 13 2.04 -15.49 1.05
CA GLY A 13 1.82 -15.07 -0.34
C GLY A 13 1.66 -13.56 -0.56
N ALA A 14 1.70 -12.74 0.50
CA ALA A 14 1.33 -11.32 0.47
C ALA A 14 2.49 -10.35 0.79
N GLY A 15 3.75 -10.83 0.74
CA GLY A 15 4.94 -10.04 1.13
C GLY A 15 5.37 -8.94 0.16
N THR A 16 4.83 -8.88 -1.07
CA THR A 16 5.23 -7.93 -2.11
C THR A 16 4.18 -6.84 -2.42
N VAL A 17 3.08 -6.78 -1.66
CA VAL A 17 1.87 -6.03 -2.06
C VAL A 17 1.98 -4.49 -1.91
N ALA A 18 3.00 -3.94 -1.24
CA ALA A 18 2.93 -2.54 -0.80
C ALA A 18 3.49 -1.45 -1.76
N VAL A 19 4.15 -1.77 -2.90
CA VAL A 19 4.95 -0.76 -3.63
C VAL A 19 4.47 -0.37 -5.05
N ALA A 20 3.59 -1.10 -5.74
CA ALA A 20 3.23 -0.78 -7.14
C ALA A 20 1.73 -0.57 -7.44
N SER A 21 0.98 0.00 -6.50
CA SER A 21 -0.48 0.20 -6.64
C SER A 21 -0.91 1.47 -7.39
N PHE A 22 -0.13 2.04 -8.30
CA PHE A 22 -0.50 3.28 -9.01
C PHE A 22 -0.66 3.19 -10.55
N ARG A 23 -0.77 1.97 -11.10
CA ARG A 23 -1.25 1.74 -12.49
C ARG A 23 -2.36 0.68 -12.51
N GLU A 24 -3.23 0.73 -13.50
CA GLU A 24 -4.33 -0.23 -13.72
C GLU A 24 -3.80 -1.67 -13.87
N ASP A 25 -2.58 -1.82 -14.43
CA ASP A 25 -1.83 -3.07 -14.58
C ASP A 25 -0.72 -3.27 -13.52
N GLY A 26 -0.64 -2.40 -12.51
CA GLY A 26 0.44 -2.39 -11.52
C GLY A 26 0.39 -3.62 -10.61
N LEU A 27 -0.81 -3.97 -10.14
CA LEU A 27 -1.04 -5.20 -9.38
C LEU A 27 -0.75 -6.43 -10.24
N ASP A 28 -1.18 -6.47 -11.50
CA ASP A 28 -0.91 -7.60 -12.39
C ASP A 28 0.58 -7.77 -12.69
N ARG A 29 1.34 -6.68 -12.84
CA ARG A 29 2.80 -6.72 -12.99
C ARG A 29 3.51 -7.17 -11.72
N ILE A 30 3.08 -6.72 -10.53
CA ILE A 30 3.62 -7.22 -9.26
C ILE A 30 3.30 -8.70 -9.09
N LEU A 31 2.06 -9.10 -9.36
CA LEU A 31 1.64 -10.49 -9.27
C LEU A 31 2.35 -11.34 -10.34
N ALA A 32 2.63 -10.81 -11.53
CA ALA A 32 3.43 -11.49 -12.54
C ALA A 32 4.91 -11.62 -12.12
N ALA A 33 5.50 -10.57 -11.53
CA ALA A 33 6.85 -10.64 -10.97
C ALA A 33 6.91 -11.60 -9.77
N GLY A 34 5.92 -11.56 -8.87
CA GLY A 34 5.79 -12.49 -7.75
C GLY A 34 5.49 -13.94 -8.19
N ARG A 35 4.80 -14.12 -9.32
CA ARG A 35 4.65 -15.43 -9.99
C ARG A 35 5.94 -15.88 -10.66
N ALA A 36 6.74 -14.97 -11.20
CA ALA A 36 8.07 -15.31 -11.71
C ALA A 36 9.02 -15.77 -10.59
N THR A 37 8.80 -15.32 -9.34
CA THR A 37 9.53 -15.80 -8.16
C THR A 37 8.92 -17.03 -7.49
N SER A 38 7.76 -17.54 -7.95
CA SER A 38 7.01 -18.60 -7.24
C SER A 38 7.68 -19.98 -7.24
N SER A 39 8.73 -20.16 -8.03
CA SER A 39 9.56 -21.38 -8.01
C SER A 39 10.60 -21.39 -6.89
N HIS A 40 10.83 -20.26 -6.22
CA HIS A 40 11.82 -20.13 -5.16
C HIS A 40 11.18 -20.30 -3.78
N SER A 41 11.89 -20.96 -2.86
CA SER A 41 11.48 -20.98 -1.46
C SER A 41 11.61 -19.58 -0.84
N PRO A 42 10.86 -19.29 0.25
CA PRO A 42 11.00 -18.02 0.96
C PRO A 42 12.45 -17.70 1.37
N GLU A 43 13.22 -18.73 1.76
CA GLU A 43 14.63 -18.60 2.14
C GLU A 43 15.54 -18.25 0.95
N GLN A 44 15.20 -18.76 -0.24
CA GLN A 44 15.93 -18.43 -1.47
C GLN A 44 15.63 -16.99 -1.90
N LEU A 45 14.36 -16.59 -1.90
CA LEU A 45 13.96 -15.23 -2.26
C LEU A 45 14.51 -14.19 -1.27
N ALA A 46 14.56 -14.51 0.03
CA ALA A 46 15.14 -13.64 1.04
C ALA A 46 16.65 -13.38 0.83
N ARG A 47 17.34 -14.22 0.05
CA ARG A 47 18.77 -14.09 -0.31
C ARG A 47 18.99 -13.56 -1.73
N ASP A 48 17.93 -13.25 -2.46
CA ASP A 48 18.02 -12.74 -3.83
C ASP A 48 18.34 -11.24 -3.81
N GLU A 49 19.64 -10.93 -3.71
CA GLU A 49 20.12 -9.54 -3.62
C GLU A 49 19.77 -8.71 -4.87
N ASP A 50 19.74 -9.31 -6.06
CA ASP A 50 19.37 -8.60 -7.29
C ASP A 50 17.90 -8.16 -7.24
N PHE A 51 17.01 -9.04 -6.78
CA PHE A 51 15.60 -8.71 -6.55
C PHE A 51 15.41 -7.59 -5.52
N TRP A 52 16.07 -7.68 -4.36
CA TRP A 52 15.94 -6.68 -3.30
C TRP A 52 16.61 -5.35 -3.65
N PHE A 53 17.70 -5.39 -4.45
CA PHE A 53 18.36 -4.20 -4.95
C PHE A 53 17.39 -3.34 -5.78
N GLU A 54 16.65 -3.95 -6.70
CA GLU A 54 15.64 -3.26 -7.51
C GLU A 54 14.53 -2.63 -6.65
N ILE A 55 14.05 -3.35 -5.63
CA ILE A 55 13.08 -2.80 -4.68
C ILE A 55 13.66 -1.60 -3.93
N GLN A 56 14.91 -1.67 -3.49
CA GLN A 56 15.58 -0.57 -2.80
C GLN A 56 15.68 0.68 -3.71
N GLN A 57 15.91 0.51 -5.02
CA GLN A 57 15.95 1.62 -5.98
C GLN A 57 14.60 2.34 -6.16
N ALA A 58 13.49 1.75 -5.74
CA ALA A 58 12.18 2.38 -5.80
C ALA A 58 12.03 3.53 -4.78
N PHE A 59 12.90 3.62 -3.77
CA PHE A 59 12.84 4.60 -2.69
C PHE A 59 13.94 5.68 -2.83
N THR A 60 13.65 6.88 -2.35
CA THR A 60 14.57 8.03 -2.36
C THR A 60 15.28 8.19 -1.00
N LEU A 61 15.92 7.14 -0.52
CA LEU A 61 16.54 7.10 0.81
C LEU A 61 17.92 7.76 0.82
N ASP A 62 18.31 8.30 1.97
CA ASP A 62 19.71 8.59 2.26
C ASP A 62 20.46 7.28 2.46
N ARG A 63 21.37 6.96 1.52
CA ARG A 63 22.13 5.70 1.50
C ARG A 63 23.29 5.67 2.51
N THR A 64 23.53 6.75 3.23
CA THR A 64 24.50 6.78 4.35
C THR A 64 23.91 6.19 5.63
N LEU A 65 22.59 5.98 5.69
CA LEU A 65 21.88 5.46 6.84
C LEU A 65 21.29 4.08 6.56
N ILE A 66 21.46 3.17 7.51
CA ILE A 66 20.78 1.86 7.48
C ILE A 66 19.52 1.95 8.33
N ASN A 67 18.36 2.00 7.70
CA ASN A 67 17.07 2.02 8.39
C ASN A 67 16.58 0.59 8.70
N LEU A 68 16.74 0.15 9.94
CA LEU A 68 16.21 -1.12 10.45
C LEU A 68 14.85 -0.96 11.15
N ASN A 69 14.23 0.23 11.11
CA ASN A 69 12.97 0.54 11.80
C ASN A 69 11.88 1.06 10.85
N ASN A 70 11.73 0.43 9.68
CA ASN A 70 10.60 0.71 8.79
C ASN A 70 9.23 0.39 9.43
N GLY A 71 9.20 -0.42 10.50
CA GLY A 71 7.97 -0.72 11.25
C GLY A 71 7.42 0.48 12.04
N GLY A 72 8.28 1.40 12.48
CA GLY A 72 7.85 2.63 13.16
C GLY A 72 7.29 3.65 12.18
N VAL A 73 8.07 4.00 11.16
CA VAL A 73 7.63 4.84 10.03
C VAL A 73 8.41 4.41 8.80
N SER A 74 7.71 4.15 7.70
CA SER A 74 8.34 3.80 6.42
C SER A 74 8.18 4.95 5.42
N PRO A 75 9.24 5.30 4.67
CA PRO A 75 9.13 6.25 3.58
C PRO A 75 8.28 5.67 2.46
N SER A 76 7.49 6.52 1.81
CA SER A 76 6.76 6.10 0.61
C SER A 76 7.74 5.93 -0.57
N PRO A 77 7.52 4.97 -1.49
CA PRO A 77 8.31 4.86 -2.73
C PRO A 77 8.24 6.14 -3.56
N ARG A 78 9.25 6.37 -4.42
CA ARG A 78 9.37 7.57 -5.26
C ARG A 78 8.11 7.85 -6.07
N VAL A 79 7.50 6.82 -6.66
CA VAL A 79 6.28 6.99 -7.47
C VAL A 79 5.12 7.61 -6.67
N VAL A 80 5.01 7.28 -5.39
CA VAL A 80 3.98 7.78 -4.48
C VAL A 80 4.28 9.21 -4.07
N GLN A 81 5.53 9.50 -3.71
CA GLN A 81 5.97 10.85 -3.39
C GLN A 81 5.74 11.81 -4.55
N GLU A 82 6.09 11.41 -5.77
CA GLU A 82 5.87 12.22 -6.96
C GLU A 82 4.37 12.39 -7.29
N ALA A 83 3.53 11.38 -7.03
CA ALA A 83 2.09 11.52 -7.16
C ALA A 83 1.51 12.52 -6.15
N MET A 84 1.97 12.46 -4.89
CA MET A 84 1.56 13.39 -3.85
C MET A 84 1.91 14.84 -4.22
N LYS A 85 3.14 15.10 -4.70
CA LYS A 85 3.56 16.43 -5.16
C LYS A 85 2.67 16.95 -6.28
N ARG A 86 2.44 16.14 -7.33
CA ARG A 86 1.56 16.52 -8.45
C ARG A 86 0.13 16.85 -8.00
N TYR A 87 -0.44 16.06 -7.10
CA TYR A 87 -1.81 16.31 -6.62
C TYR A 87 -1.89 17.50 -5.66
N LEU A 88 -0.80 17.80 -4.93
CA LEU A 88 -0.69 19.02 -4.16
C LEU A 88 -0.67 20.25 -5.09
N ASP A 89 0.14 20.23 -6.15
CA ASP A 89 0.19 21.31 -7.14
C ASP A 89 -1.19 21.50 -7.79
N LEU A 90 -1.81 20.41 -8.27
CA LEU A 90 -3.15 20.43 -8.87
C LEU A 90 -4.22 20.98 -7.91
N SER A 91 -4.14 20.65 -6.62
CA SER A 91 -5.07 21.19 -5.62
C SER A 91 -4.97 22.71 -5.50
N ASN A 92 -3.82 23.29 -5.80
CA ASN A 92 -3.56 24.73 -5.72
C ASN A 92 -3.83 25.50 -7.03
N GLU A 93 -4.04 24.82 -8.16
CA GLU A 93 -4.36 25.48 -9.43
C GLU A 93 -5.75 26.13 -9.43
N ALA A 94 -6.76 25.44 -8.89
CA ALA A 94 -8.13 25.95 -8.76
C ALA A 94 -8.91 25.14 -7.68
N PRO A 95 -8.66 25.36 -6.38
CA PRO A 95 -9.08 24.45 -5.30
C PRO A 95 -10.56 24.04 -5.32
N VAL A 96 -11.47 24.99 -5.57
CA VAL A 96 -12.92 24.75 -5.65
C VAL A 96 -13.30 23.76 -6.75
N HIS A 97 -12.55 23.74 -7.85
CA HIS A 97 -12.77 22.80 -8.95
C HIS A 97 -11.95 21.53 -8.77
N THR A 98 -10.64 21.65 -8.56
CA THR A 98 -9.73 20.50 -8.56
C THR A 98 -9.89 19.64 -7.32
N MET A 99 -10.09 20.21 -6.14
CA MET A 99 -10.30 19.41 -4.92
C MET A 99 -11.69 18.75 -4.93
N TRP A 100 -12.76 19.54 -5.02
CA TRP A 100 -14.12 19.02 -4.84
C TRP A 100 -14.67 18.25 -6.04
N ARG A 101 -14.38 18.67 -7.27
CA ARG A 101 -14.96 18.04 -8.47
C ARG A 101 -14.07 16.97 -9.09
N LEU A 102 -12.75 17.06 -8.91
CA LEU A 102 -11.81 16.13 -9.52
C LEU A 102 -11.22 15.15 -8.52
N LEU A 103 -10.58 15.62 -7.44
CA LEU A 103 -9.82 14.77 -6.52
C LEU A 103 -10.70 14.02 -5.52
N GLU A 104 -11.65 14.70 -4.87
CA GLU A 104 -12.49 14.11 -3.83
C GLU A 104 -13.27 12.88 -4.33
N PRO A 105 -13.94 12.89 -5.50
CA PRO A 105 -14.65 11.70 -5.99
C PRO A 105 -13.72 10.50 -6.27
N GLN A 106 -12.42 10.72 -6.48
CA GLN A 106 -11.47 9.65 -6.80
C GLN A 106 -11.14 8.76 -5.59
N ILE A 107 -11.49 9.19 -4.36
CA ILE A 107 -11.35 8.36 -3.16
C ILE A 107 -12.12 7.04 -3.30
N GLU A 108 -13.23 7.04 -4.04
CA GLU A 108 -14.05 5.85 -4.32
C GLU A 108 -13.33 4.84 -5.20
N SER A 109 -12.52 5.32 -6.16
CA SER A 109 -11.65 4.46 -6.96
C SER A 109 -10.58 3.79 -6.08
N VAL A 110 -10.01 4.55 -5.13
CA VAL A 110 -9.07 4.03 -4.15
C VAL A 110 -9.74 2.97 -3.26
N ARG A 111 -10.92 3.25 -2.70
CA ARG A 111 -11.68 2.31 -1.85
C ARG A 111 -11.95 0.99 -2.57
N ARG A 112 -12.45 1.01 -3.81
CA ARG A 112 -12.71 -0.21 -4.59
C ARG A 112 -11.46 -1.04 -4.82
N ARG A 113 -10.32 -0.40 -5.11
CA ARG A 113 -9.04 -1.09 -5.35
C ARG A 113 -8.46 -1.67 -4.05
N LEU A 114 -8.59 -0.95 -2.93
CA LEU A 114 -8.23 -1.47 -1.60
C LEU A 114 -9.11 -2.66 -1.24
N ALA A 115 -10.43 -2.55 -1.35
CA ALA A 115 -11.37 -3.63 -1.05
C ALA A 115 -11.07 -4.90 -1.88
N THR A 116 -10.81 -4.74 -3.18
CA THR A 116 -10.37 -5.84 -4.05
C THR A 116 -9.08 -6.49 -3.54
N SER A 117 -8.11 -5.69 -3.11
CA SER A 117 -6.81 -6.18 -2.62
C SER A 117 -6.94 -6.92 -1.28
N PHE A 118 -7.88 -6.52 -0.44
CA PHE A 118 -8.16 -7.15 0.86
C PHE A 118 -9.21 -8.26 0.79
N GLY A 119 -9.87 -8.43 -0.35
CA GLY A 119 -10.89 -9.46 -0.58
C GLY A 119 -12.20 -9.22 0.18
N CYS A 120 -12.61 -7.96 0.34
CA CYS A 120 -13.87 -7.56 0.97
C CYS A 120 -14.72 -6.70 0.02
N ASP A 121 -15.98 -6.48 0.37
CA ASP A 121 -16.83 -5.56 -0.37
C ASP A 121 -16.38 -4.10 -0.16
N PRO A 122 -16.45 -3.21 -1.16
CA PRO A 122 -16.16 -1.79 -0.97
C PRO A 122 -16.97 -1.13 0.16
N GLU A 123 -18.19 -1.57 0.41
CA GLU A 123 -19.04 -1.08 1.52
C GLU A 123 -18.52 -1.51 2.90
N GLU A 124 -17.64 -2.51 2.97
CA GLU A 124 -16.96 -2.96 4.20
C GLU A 124 -15.63 -2.21 4.45
N MET A 125 -15.22 -1.29 3.55
CA MET A 125 -13.90 -0.63 3.59
C MET A 125 -14.02 0.86 3.90
N ALA A 126 -13.61 1.27 5.10
CA ALA A 126 -13.41 2.68 5.46
C ALA A 126 -11.95 3.12 5.25
N ILE A 127 -11.74 4.34 4.76
CA ILE A 127 -10.42 4.97 4.65
C ILE A 127 -10.35 6.08 5.70
N THR A 128 -9.44 5.94 6.67
CA THR A 128 -9.17 6.93 7.72
C THR A 128 -7.77 7.53 7.55
N ARG A 129 -7.44 8.58 8.32
CA ARG A 129 -6.12 9.23 8.28
C ARG A 129 -5.04 8.32 8.87
N ASN A 130 -5.37 7.48 9.84
CA ASN A 130 -4.43 6.57 10.50
C ASN A 130 -5.15 5.49 11.34
N ALA A 131 -4.35 4.58 11.92
CA ALA A 131 -4.83 3.48 12.74
C ALA A 131 -5.47 3.93 14.08
N SER A 132 -4.92 4.97 14.73
CA SER A 132 -5.47 5.47 15.99
C SER A 132 -6.86 6.05 15.80
N GLU A 133 -7.07 6.87 14.76
CA GLU A 133 -8.39 7.39 14.41
C GLU A 133 -9.38 6.26 14.11
N ALA A 134 -8.96 5.22 13.38
CA ALA A 134 -9.82 4.09 13.07
C ALA A 134 -10.28 3.37 14.35
N LEU A 135 -9.36 3.16 15.29
CA LEU A 135 -9.68 2.56 16.59
C LEU A 135 -10.59 3.45 17.43
N GLU A 136 -10.28 4.74 17.53
CA GLU A 136 -11.08 5.72 18.29
C GLU A 136 -12.50 5.85 17.73
N THR A 137 -12.65 5.81 16.41
CA THR A 137 -13.96 5.83 15.74
C THR A 137 -14.84 4.67 16.22
N CYS A 138 -14.30 3.46 16.32
CA CYS A 138 -15.04 2.30 16.83
C CYS A 138 -15.29 2.39 18.34
N ILE A 139 -14.28 2.78 19.13
CA ILE A 139 -14.37 2.81 20.59
C ILE A 139 -15.37 3.86 21.07
N LEU A 140 -15.37 5.04 20.44
CA LEU A 140 -16.19 6.18 20.86
C LEU A 140 -17.52 6.29 20.09
N GLY A 141 -17.66 5.57 18.97
CA GLY A 141 -18.83 5.66 18.08
C GLY A 141 -19.85 4.52 18.23
N LEU A 142 -19.50 3.41 18.86
CA LEU A 142 -20.44 2.32 19.14
C LEU A 142 -21.16 2.57 20.47
N ASP A 143 -22.49 2.52 20.43
CA ASP A 143 -23.33 2.47 21.64
C ASP A 143 -23.43 1.00 22.10
N LEU A 144 -22.73 0.66 23.18
CA LEU A 144 -22.55 -0.72 23.68
C LEU A 144 -23.36 -0.98 24.95
#